data_AF-A0A4Y2AKK0-F1
#
_entry.id   AF-A0A4Y2AKK0-F1
#
_cell.length_a   1.000
_cell.length_b   1.000
_cell.length_c   1.000
_cell.angle_alpha   90.00
_cell.angle_beta   90.00
_cell.angle_gamma   90.00
#
_symmetry.space_group_name_H-M   'P 1'
#
loop_
_entity.id
_entity.type
_entity.pdbx_description
1 polymer ?
#
loop_
_entity_poly.entity_id
_entity_poly.type
_entity_poly.pdbx_seq_one_letter_code
_entity_poly.pdbx_strand_id
1 'polypeptide(L)'
;MAPFEPVAQENLPQPLISLSDRTVYLKAMLLGFLAEKSLQFAVTLDLFELVKEISKHRKALNRITMHRNAATNKTRFGISKTVKESLFQDLQKEFFSLNLDKSTNSSNQKIVMVLDLYD
;
A
#
# COMPACT_ATOMS: atom_id res chain seq x y z
N MET A 1 -20.91 58.64 -11.43
CA MET A 1 -20.08 57.42 -11.42
C MET A 1 -20.96 56.33 -10.81
N ALA A 2 -21.54 55.45 -11.63
CA ALA A 2 -22.41 54.37 -11.15
C ALA A 2 -21.56 53.22 -10.58
N PRO A 3 -22.01 52.50 -9.53
CA PRO A 3 -21.28 51.36 -9.00
C PRO A 3 -21.35 50.20 -9.99
N PHE A 4 -20.22 49.56 -10.27
CA PHE A 4 -20.17 48.31 -11.02
C PHE A 4 -20.76 47.19 -10.15
N GLU A 5 -21.83 46.55 -10.63
CA GLU A 5 -22.33 45.32 -10.03
C GLU A 5 -21.35 44.16 -10.26
N PRO A 6 -21.17 43.25 -9.28
CA PRO A 6 -20.33 42.08 -9.46
C PRO A 6 -21.03 41.10 -10.42
N VAL A 7 -20.41 40.89 -11.58
CA VAL A 7 -20.83 39.88 -12.55
C VAL A 7 -20.87 38.51 -11.85
N ALA A 8 -22.05 37.91 -11.82
CA ALA A 8 -22.25 36.56 -11.30
C ALA A 8 -21.34 35.58 -12.05
N GLN A 9 -20.49 34.88 -11.31
CA GLN A 9 -19.71 33.77 -11.88
C GLN A 9 -20.69 32.67 -12.31
N GLU A 10 -20.91 32.54 -13.62
CA GLU A 10 -21.55 31.37 -14.20
C GLU A 10 -20.76 30.13 -13.78
N ASN A 11 -21.39 29.29 -12.96
CA ASN A 11 -20.93 27.93 -12.69
C ASN A 11 -20.98 27.15 -14.01
N LEU A 12 -19.87 27.14 -14.75
CA LEU A 12 -19.73 26.28 -15.92
C LEU A 12 -19.96 24.81 -15.50
N PRO A 13 -20.82 24.06 -16.21
CA PRO A 13 -21.03 22.65 -15.92
C PRO A 13 -19.71 21.91 -16.11
N GLN A 14 -19.23 21.24 -15.06
CA GLN A 14 -18.06 20.37 -15.14
C GLN A 14 -18.26 19.38 -16.30
N PRO A 15 -17.25 19.18 -17.18
CA PRO A 15 -17.36 18.24 -18.28
C PRO A 15 -17.82 16.87 -17.76
N LEU A 16 -18.92 16.36 -18.31
CA LEU A 16 -19.51 15.09 -17.92
C LEU A 16 -18.65 13.95 -18.50
N ILE A 17 -17.46 13.74 -17.94
CA ILE A 17 -16.53 12.67 -18.34
C ILE A 17 -17.25 11.32 -18.18
N SER A 18 -17.24 10.49 -19.21
CA SER A 18 -17.93 9.19 -19.18
C SER A 18 -17.36 8.27 -18.10
N LEU A 19 -18.17 7.33 -17.60
CA LEU A 19 -17.71 6.36 -16.60
C LEU A 19 -16.52 5.52 -17.11
N SER A 20 -16.51 5.22 -18.42
CA SER A 20 -15.42 4.51 -19.08
C SER A 20 -14.11 5.31 -19.00
N ASP A 21 -14.16 6.58 -19.38
CA ASP A 21 -12.98 7.46 -19.38
C ASP A 21 -12.43 7.66 -17.97
N ARG A 22 -13.32 7.83 -16.97
CA ARG A 22 -12.93 7.89 -15.55
C ARG A 22 -12.23 6.61 -15.10
N THR A 23 -12.72 5.45 -15.54
CA THR A 23 -12.13 4.16 -15.19
C THR A 23 -10.74 3.99 -15.78
N VAL A 24 -10.55 4.37 -17.05
CA VAL A 24 -9.24 4.34 -17.72
C VAL A 24 -8.27 5.30 -17.02
N TYR A 25 -8.71 6.52 -16.71
CA TYR A 25 -7.91 7.51 -16.01
C TYR A 25 -7.43 7.03 -14.63
N LEU A 26 -8.33 6.45 -13.82
CA LEU A 26 -7.98 5.94 -12.49
C LEU A 26 -6.98 4.76 -12.56
N LYS A 27 -7.12 3.88 -13.55
CA LYS A 27 -6.13 2.81 -13.79
C LYS A 27 -4.77 3.38 -14.14
N ALA A 28 -4.71 4.37 -15.03
CA ALA A 28 -3.47 5.02 -15.41
C ALA A 28 -2.80 5.72 -14.22
N MET A 29 -3.58 6.39 -13.37
CA MET A 29 -3.07 7.02 -12.14
C MET A 29 -2.44 5.99 -11.19
N LEU A 30 -3.09 4.84 -10.97
CA LEU A 30 -2.56 3.79 -10.11
C LEU A 30 -1.26 3.21 -10.66
N LEU A 31 -1.22 2.89 -11.97
CA LEU A 31 -0.03 2.36 -12.62
C LEU A 31 1.13 3.35 -12.61
N GLY A 32 0.84 4.63 -12.83
CA GLY A 32 1.84 5.70 -12.72
C GLY A 32 2.43 5.79 -11.32
N PHE A 33 1.59 5.71 -10.28
CA PHE A 33 2.05 5.69 -8.88
C PHE A 33 2.94 4.47 -8.57
N LEU A 34 2.55 3.27 -9.02
CA LEU A 34 3.36 2.06 -8.82
C LEU A 34 4.73 2.18 -9.50
N ALA A 35 4.76 2.67 -10.75
CA ALA A 35 5.99 2.89 -11.49
C ALA A 35 6.90 3.92 -10.80
N GLU A 36 6.33 5.04 -10.34
CA GLU A 36 7.09 6.10 -9.64
C GLU A 36 7.71 5.61 -8.33
N LYS A 37 7.04 4.68 -7.63
CA LYS A 37 7.53 4.13 -6.35
C LYS A 37 8.31 2.82 -6.51
N SER A 38 8.61 2.41 -7.74
CA SER A 38 9.30 1.14 -8.05
C SER A 38 8.62 -0.08 -7.40
N LEU A 39 7.29 -0.06 -7.31
CA LEU A 39 6.50 -1.16 -6.78
C LEU A 39 6.22 -2.19 -7.88
N GLN A 40 6.15 -3.47 -7.49
CA GLN A 40 5.84 -4.54 -8.44
C GLN A 40 4.41 -4.42 -8.95
N PHE A 41 4.20 -4.53 -10.26
CA PHE A 41 2.84 -4.52 -10.83
C PHE A 41 1.98 -5.71 -10.39
N ALA A 42 2.59 -6.79 -9.87
CA ALA A 42 1.87 -7.93 -9.32
C ALA A 42 0.91 -7.54 -8.18
N VAL A 43 1.24 -6.50 -7.38
CA VAL A 43 0.39 -6.06 -6.27
C VAL A 43 -0.83 -5.22 -6.71
N THR A 44 -0.99 -4.98 -8.00
CA THR A 44 -2.04 -4.06 -8.52
C THR A 44 -3.45 -4.53 -8.14
N LEU A 45 -3.72 -5.84 -8.24
CA LEU A 45 -5.04 -6.40 -7.92
C LEU A 45 -5.37 -6.27 -6.44
N ASP A 46 -4.45 -6.66 -5.57
CA ASP A 46 -4.61 -6.55 -4.11
C ASP A 46 -4.78 -5.09 -3.69
N LEU A 47 -4.04 -4.17 -4.33
CA LEU A 47 -4.16 -2.75 -4.07
C LEU A 47 -5.53 -2.20 -4.51
N PHE A 48 -6.10 -2.68 -5.62
CA PHE A 48 -7.46 -2.31 -6.01
C PHE A 48 -8.50 -2.78 -5.00
N GLU A 49 -8.38 -4.00 -4.49
CA GLU A 49 -9.27 -4.53 -3.47
C GLU A 49 -9.17 -3.72 -2.18
N LEU A 50 -7.95 -3.42 -1.74
CA LEU A 50 -7.70 -2.56 -0.57
C LEU A 50 -8.32 -1.17 -0.75
N VAL A 51 -8.14 -0.52 -1.90
CA VAL A 51 -8.72 0.80 -2.18
C VAL A 51 -10.25 0.74 -2.16
N LYS A 52 -10.86 -0.31 -2.74
CA LYS A 52 -12.32 -0.51 -2.67
C LYS A 52 -12.78 -0.64 -1.22
N GLU A 53 -12.11 -1.44 -0.40
CA GLU A 53 -12.48 -1.66 0.99
C GLU A 53 -12.38 -0.36 1.81
N ILE A 54 -11.26 0.34 1.70
CA ILE A 54 -11.04 1.62 2.41
C ILE A 54 -12.03 2.68 1.93
N SER A 55 -12.39 2.68 0.64
CA SER A 55 -13.34 3.66 0.08
C SER A 55 -14.75 3.57 0.67
N LYS A 56 -15.14 2.43 1.26
CA LYS A 56 -16.40 2.27 2.01
C LYS A 56 -16.45 3.20 3.23
N HIS A 57 -15.29 3.55 3.79
CA HIS A 57 -15.16 4.36 5.01
C HIS A 57 -14.63 5.78 4.75
N ARG A 58 -15.23 6.50 3.78
CA ARG A 58 -14.77 7.83 3.33
C ARG A 58 -14.43 8.83 4.45
N LYS A 59 -15.23 8.88 5.52
CA LYS A 59 -15.00 9.78 6.66
C LYS A 59 -13.69 9.47 7.41
N ALA A 60 -13.40 8.19 7.61
CA ALA A 60 -12.17 7.75 8.25
C ALA A 60 -10.97 7.95 7.32
N LEU A 61 -11.14 7.65 6.02
CA LEU A 61 -10.13 7.88 5.00
C LEU A 61 -9.66 9.34 4.97
N ASN A 62 -10.57 10.30 5.06
CA ASN A 62 -10.19 11.72 5.06
C ASN A 62 -9.44 12.18 6.33
N ARG A 63 -9.44 11.35 7.38
CA ARG A 63 -8.76 11.63 8.66
C ARG A 63 -7.49 10.82 8.82
N ILE A 64 -7.27 9.80 8.00
CA ILE A 64 -6.10 8.94 8.14
C ILE A 64 -4.85 9.75 7.77
N THR A 65 -3.90 9.79 8.68
CA THR A 65 -2.57 10.34 8.46
C THR A 65 -1.59 9.41 9.12
N MET A 66 -0.46 9.16 8.46
CA MET A 66 0.57 8.32 9.02
C MET A 66 1.94 8.88 8.65
N HIS A 67 2.65 9.36 9.67
CA HIS A 67 4.02 9.81 9.47
C HIS A 67 4.93 8.61 9.16
N ARG A 68 5.93 8.79 8.30
CA ARG A 68 6.86 7.72 7.87
C ARG A 68 7.43 6.95 9.06
N ASN A 69 7.93 7.65 10.08
CA ASN A 69 8.50 7.00 11.27
C ASN A 69 7.45 6.23 12.08
N ALA A 70 6.21 6.74 12.15
CA ALA A 70 5.11 6.03 12.80
C ALA A 70 4.73 4.77 12.01
N ALA A 71 4.72 4.81 10.68
CA ALA A 71 4.50 3.65 9.83
C ALA A 71 5.60 2.59 10.04
N THR A 72 6.86 3.00 10.02
CA THR A 72 8.01 2.12 10.26
C THR A 72 7.90 1.45 11.64
N ASN A 73 7.64 2.23 12.69
CA ASN A 73 7.54 1.69 14.04
C ASN A 73 6.33 0.77 14.21
N LYS A 74 5.16 1.13 13.67
CA LYS A 74 3.96 0.28 13.73
C LYS A 74 4.17 -1.03 12.97
N THR A 75 4.83 -1.00 11.83
CA THR A 75 5.17 -2.20 11.06
C THR A 75 6.19 -3.06 11.81
N ARG A 76 7.28 -2.45 12.29
CA ARG A 76 8.43 -3.14 12.90
C ARG A 76 8.21 -3.61 14.34
N PHE A 77 7.33 -2.98 15.11
CA PHE A 77 7.12 -3.33 16.52
C PHE A 77 5.67 -3.70 16.84
N GLY A 78 4.71 -3.31 16.01
CA GLY A 78 3.32 -3.73 16.14
C GLY A 78 3.06 -4.99 15.31
N ILE A 79 2.95 -4.82 14.00
CA ILE A 79 2.51 -5.88 13.08
C ILE A 79 3.49 -7.06 13.10
N SER A 80 4.79 -6.81 12.95
CA SER A 80 5.80 -7.87 12.98
C SER A 80 5.83 -8.63 14.30
N LYS A 81 5.51 -7.98 15.43
CA LYS A 81 5.44 -8.64 16.74
C LYS A 81 4.30 -9.65 16.73
N THR A 82 3.11 -9.23 16.31
CA THR A 82 1.94 -10.10 16.20
C THR A 82 2.16 -11.24 15.20
N VAL A 83 2.71 -10.95 14.02
CA VAL A 83 3.04 -11.98 13.01
C VAL A 83 4.04 -12.98 13.57
N LYS A 84 5.10 -12.51 14.24
CA LYS A 84 6.10 -13.37 14.87
C LYS A 84 5.50 -14.24 15.97
N GLU A 85 4.63 -13.68 16.80
CA GLU A 85 3.96 -14.41 17.87
C GLU A 85 3.03 -15.49 17.30
N SER A 86 2.27 -15.18 16.24
CA SER A 86 1.47 -16.18 15.52
C SER A 86 2.34 -17.28 14.94
N LEU A 87 3.37 -16.92 14.16
CA LEU A 87 4.29 -17.87 13.54
C LEU A 87 4.91 -18.80 14.58
N PHE A 88 5.36 -18.25 15.71
CA PHE A 88 5.95 -19.04 16.79
C PHE A 88 4.95 -20.02 17.41
N GLN A 89 3.68 -19.63 17.55
CA GLN A 89 2.64 -20.53 18.04
C GLN A 89 2.35 -21.67 17.06
N ASP A 90 2.43 -21.39 15.76
CA ASP A 90 2.18 -22.40 14.72
C ASP A 90 3.37 -23.38 14.64
N LEU A 91 4.60 -22.88 14.66
CA LEU A 91 5.84 -23.67 14.73
C LEU A 91 5.94 -24.57 15.98
N GLN A 92 5.24 -24.25 17.06
CA GLN A 92 5.20 -25.09 18.26
C GLN A 92 4.24 -26.29 18.12
N LYS A 93 3.27 -26.23 17.21
CA LYS A 93 2.21 -27.23 17.08
C LYS A 93 2.49 -28.25 15.99
N GLU A 94 3.23 -27.85 14.96
CA GLU A 94 3.42 -28.61 13.74
C GLU A 94 4.89 -28.95 13.52
N PHE A 95 5.14 -30.06 12.82
CA PHE A 95 6.47 -30.35 12.32
C PHE A 95 6.77 -29.41 11.15
N PHE A 96 7.97 -28.86 11.13
CA PHE A 96 8.42 -27.98 10.06
C PHE A 96 9.85 -28.32 9.68
N SER A 97 10.25 -27.91 8.48
CA SER A 97 11.64 -27.99 8.03
C SER A 97 12.22 -26.59 7.86
N LEU A 98 13.53 -26.48 8.10
CA LEU A 98 14.27 -25.24 7.86
C LEU A 98 15.35 -25.48 6.82
N ASN A 99 15.39 -24.62 5.81
CA ASN A 99 16.52 -24.53 4.90
C ASN A 99 17.47 -23.43 5.39
N LEU A 100 18.74 -23.79 5.57
CA LEU A 100 19.82 -22.89 6.00
C LEU A 100 20.81 -22.75 4.85
N ASP A 101 20.77 -21.60 4.18
CA ASP A 101 21.78 -21.25 3.18
C ASP A 101 22.76 -20.23 3.75
N LYS A 102 24.03 -20.36 3.37
CA LYS A 102 25.09 -19.45 3.81
C LYS A 102 25.93 -19.02 2.63
N SER A 103 25.96 -17.73 2.38
CA SER A 103 26.80 -17.10 1.37
C SER A 103 27.77 -16.11 2.00
N THR A 104 28.84 -15.80 1.26
CA THR A 104 29.74 -14.70 1.60
C THR A 104 29.75 -13.73 0.43
N ASN A 105 29.47 -12.45 0.67
CA ASN A 105 29.48 -11.45 -0.40
C ASN A 105 30.91 -10.98 -0.73
N SER A 106 31.04 -10.17 -1.77
CA SER A 106 32.33 -9.62 -2.22
C SER A 106 33.03 -8.73 -1.19
N SER A 107 32.34 -8.31 -0.13
CA SER A 107 32.89 -7.55 1.00
C SER A 107 33.24 -8.43 2.20
N ASN A 108 33.34 -9.76 2.03
CA ASN A 108 33.59 -10.75 3.08
C ASN A 108 32.52 -10.79 4.19
N GLN A 109 31.32 -10.24 3.95
CA GLN A 109 30.21 -10.35 4.88
C GLN A 109 29.53 -11.69 4.70
N LYS A 110 29.34 -12.43 5.80
CA LYS A 110 28.60 -13.69 5.82
C LYS A 110 27.11 -13.40 5.92
N ILE A 111 26.34 -13.92 4.98
CA ILE A 111 24.88 -13.85 4.96
C ILE A 111 24.37 -15.26 5.23
N VAL A 112 23.46 -15.40 6.19
CA VAL A 112 22.75 -16.66 6.45
C VAL A 112 21.28 -16.41 6.12
N MET A 113 20.74 -17.16 5.18
CA MET A 113 19.32 -17.17 4.85
C MET A 113 18.68 -18.38 5.54
N VAL A 114 17.60 -18.13 6.26
CA VAL A 114 16.78 -19.16 6.89
C VAL A 114 15.40 -19.10 6.24
N LEU A 115 14.98 -20.20 5.63
CA LEU A 115 13.65 -20.35 5.05
C LEU A 115 12.91 -21.45 5.80
N ASP A 116 11.69 -21.18 6.23
CA ASP A 116 10.77 -22.17 6.82
C ASP A 116 9.84 -22.75 5.76
N LEU A 117 9.63 -24.07 5.81
CA LEU A 117 8.66 -24.78 4.99
C LEU A 117 7.65 -25.49 5.89
N TYR A 118 6.37 -25.24 5.65
CA TYR A 118 5.23 -25.94 6.24
C TYR A 118 4.71 -26.97 5.23
N ASP A 119 4.29 -28.14 5.71
CA ASP A 119 3.59 -29.15 4.92
C ASP A 119 2.06 -28.88 4.91
#